data_AF-K1TX71-F1
#
_entry.id   AF-K1TX71-F1
#
_cell.length_a   1.000
_cell.length_b   1.000
_cell.length_c   1.000
_cell.angle_alpha   90.00
_cell.angle_beta   90.00
_cell.angle_gamma   90.00
#
_symmetry.space_group_name_H-M   'P 1'
#
loop_
_entity.id
_entity.type
_entity.pdbx_description
1 polymer ?
#
loop_
_entity_poly.entity_id
_entity_poly.type
_entity_poly.pdbx_seq_one_letter_code
_entity_poly.pdbx_strand_id
1 'polypeptide(L)' 'EFWAKRQNKTSTLNSDKYRIMKQRNWQCDITPAVEELGFSPEYDLERGVKETIAWYKDKGWL' A
#
# COMPACT_ATOMS: atom_id res chain seq x y z
N GLU A 1 -5.89 12.31 14.08
CA GLU A 1 -4.96 12.12 15.23
C GLU A 1 -5.55 12.47 16.60
N PHE A 2 -6.03 13.70 16.84
CA PHE A 2 -6.50 14.14 18.16
C PHE A 2 -7.51 13.18 18.81
N TRP A 3 -8.56 12.80 18.07
CA TRP A 3 -9.59 11.87 18.54
C TRP A 3 -9.07 10.45 18.78
N ALA A 4 -8.20 9.97 17.90
CA ALA A 4 -7.55 8.67 18.05
C ALA A 4 -6.67 8.63 19.32
N LYS A 5 -5.85 9.67 19.53
CA LYS A 5 -5.01 9.85 20.74
C LYS A 5 -5.87 9.89 22.01
N ARG A 6 -6.99 10.63 22.00
CA ARG A 6 -7.93 10.66 23.14
C ARG A 6 -8.61 9.33 23.43
N GLN A 7 -8.85 8.51 22.42
CA GLN A 7 -9.46 7.17 22.57
C GLN A 7 -8.41 6.08 22.85
N ASN A 8 -7.13 6.45 23.01
CA ASN A 8 -6.00 5.51 23.08
C ASN A 8 -5.97 4.51 21.90
N LYS A 9 -6.40 4.98 20.71
CA LYS A 9 -6.43 4.21 19.46
C LYS A 9 -5.42 4.76 18.47
N THR A 10 -4.85 3.88 17.67
CA THR A 10 -3.98 4.27 16.55
C THR A 10 -4.83 4.81 15.40
N SER A 11 -4.40 5.93 14.82
CA SER A 11 -5.03 6.52 13.63
C SER A 11 -4.42 5.90 12.37
N THR A 12 -5.24 5.23 11.54
CA THR A 12 -4.78 4.65 10.26
C THR A 12 -4.15 5.70 9.35
N LEU A 13 -4.76 6.89 9.29
CA LEU A 13 -4.20 8.07 8.64
C LEU A 13 -3.75 9.10 9.68
N ASN A 14 -2.49 9.51 9.61
CA ASN A 14 -1.88 10.50 10.50
C ASN A 14 -0.97 11.45 9.69
N SER A 15 -0.45 12.48 10.34
CA SER A 15 0.36 13.52 9.70
C SER A 15 1.64 12.99 9.06
N ASP A 16 2.28 11.99 9.67
CA ASP A 16 3.47 11.34 9.11
C ASP A 16 3.11 10.51 7.88
N LYS A 17 2.04 9.73 7.93
CA LYS A 17 1.51 9.00 6.77
C LYS A 17 1.12 9.95 5.65
N TYR A 18 0.53 11.11 5.94
CA TYR A 18 0.25 12.14 4.95
C TYR A 18 1.53 12.66 4.28
N ARG A 19 2.58 12.97 5.07
CA ARG A 19 3.88 13.43 4.54
C ARG A 19 4.53 12.39 3.63
N ILE A 20 4.37 11.11 3.95
CA ILE A 20 4.82 9.98 3.13
C ILE A 20 4.00 9.96 1.83
N MET A 21 2.67 9.84 1.91
CA MET A 21 1.83 9.69 0.70
C MET A 21 1.93 10.86 -0.27
N LYS A 22 2.17 12.09 0.22
CA LYS A 22 2.33 13.27 -0.66
C LYS A 22 3.70 13.41 -1.34
N GLN A 23 4.63 12.48 -1.11
CA GLN A 23 5.93 12.52 -1.80
C GLN A 23 5.72 12.46 -3.32
N ARG A 24 6.58 13.18 -4.06
CA ARG A 24 6.47 13.31 -5.53
C ARG A 24 6.70 11.98 -6.24
N ASN A 25 7.58 11.13 -5.70
CA ASN A 25 8.06 9.93 -6.36
C ASN A 25 7.68 8.69 -5.54
N TRP A 26 6.58 8.05 -5.92
CA TRP A 26 6.19 6.71 -5.47
C TRP A 26 6.38 5.65 -6.56
N GLN A 27 6.58 6.09 -7.80
CA GLN A 27 6.80 5.21 -8.94
C GLN A 27 8.26 4.77 -8.96
N CYS A 28 8.45 3.46 -9.04
CA CYS A 28 9.74 2.84 -9.24
C CYS A 28 9.83 2.44 -10.71
N ASP A 29 10.93 2.81 -11.37
CA ASP A 29 11.24 2.25 -12.69
C ASP A 29 11.80 0.84 -12.51
N ILE A 30 11.11 -0.14 -13.07
CA ILE A 30 11.49 -1.56 -12.98
C ILE A 30 12.32 -2.02 -14.18
N THR A 31 12.56 -1.16 -15.17
CA THR A 31 13.27 -1.50 -16.41
C THR A 31 14.58 -2.25 -16.16
N PRO A 32 15.47 -1.83 -15.22
CA PRO A 32 16.71 -2.55 -14.94
C PRO A 32 16.47 -3.98 -14.42
N ALA A 33 15.45 -4.19 -13.58
CA ALA A 33 15.13 -5.52 -13.07
C ALA A 33 14.64 -6.45 -14.18
N VAL A 34 13.87 -5.93 -15.14
CA VAL A 34 13.38 -6.70 -16.29
C VAL A 34 14.55 -7.06 -17.21
N GLU A 35 15.37 -6.09 -17.58
CA GLU A 35 16.44 -6.26 -18.58
C GLU A 35 17.63 -7.07 -18.04
N GLU A 36 18.07 -6.80 -16.80
CA GLU A 36 19.29 -7.40 -16.25
C GLU A 36 19.03 -8.72 -15.52
N LEU A 37 17.88 -8.85 -14.87
CA LEU A 37 17.55 -10.00 -14.03
C LEU A 37 16.49 -10.92 -14.65
N GLY A 38 15.95 -10.56 -15.82
CA GLY A 38 14.85 -11.29 -16.45
C GLY A 38 13.58 -11.27 -15.62
N PHE A 39 13.39 -10.25 -14.77
CA PHE A 39 12.20 -10.15 -13.93
C PHE A 39 10.94 -9.99 -14.79
N SER A 40 9.96 -10.87 -14.58
CA SER A 40 8.66 -10.82 -15.24
C SER A 40 7.57 -10.85 -14.18
N PRO A 41 6.91 -9.71 -13.86
CA PRO A 41 5.89 -9.67 -12.83
C PRO A 41 4.66 -10.46 -13.29
N GLU A 42 4.31 -11.52 -12.55
CA GLU A 42 3.14 -12.37 -12.83
C GLU A 42 1.81 -11.72 -12.41
N TYR A 43 1.88 -10.67 -11.59
CA TYR A 43 0.73 -9.93 -11.06
C TYR A 43 0.92 -8.44 -11.24
N ASP A 44 -0.08 -7.79 -11.86
CA ASP A 44 -0.19 -6.35 -11.80
C ASP A 44 -0.78 -5.89 -10.46
N LEU A 45 -0.50 -4.63 -10.12
CA LEU A 45 -0.92 -4.04 -8.85
C LEU A 45 -2.44 -3.99 -8.71
N GLU A 46 -3.18 -3.71 -9.78
CA GLU A 46 -4.63 -3.57 -9.73
C GLU A 46 -5.31 -4.90 -9.38
N ARG A 47 -4.90 -5.98 -10.05
CA ARG A 47 -5.38 -7.33 -9.76
C ARG A 47 -5.03 -7.74 -8.34
N GLY A 48 -3.78 -7.59 -7.93
CA GLY A 48 -3.31 -7.98 -6.60
C GLY A 48 -4.05 -7.26 -5.46
N VAL A 49 -4.30 -5.96 -5.63
CA VAL A 49 -5.06 -5.16 -4.65
C VAL A 49 -6.51 -5.63 -4.55
N LYS A 50 -7.19 -5.87 -5.68
CA LYS A 50 -8.59 -6.32 -5.69
C LYS A 50 -8.76 -7.67 -4.98
N GLU A 51 -7.91 -8.63 -5.30
CA GLU A 51 -7.95 -9.97 -4.71
C GLU A 51 -7.64 -9.94 -3.21
N THR A 52 -6.64 -9.15 -2.81
CA THR A 52 -6.28 -8.99 -1.39
C THR A 52 -7.44 -8.40 -0.59
N ILE A 53 -8.08 -7.34 -1.09
CA ILE A 53 -9.24 -6.72 -0.41
C ILE A 53 -10.39 -7.72 -0.28
N ALA A 54 -10.68 -8.48 -1.35
CA ALA A 54 -11.73 -9.49 -1.32
C ALA A 54 -11.46 -10.55 -0.24
N TRP A 55 -10.22 -11.02 -0.14
CA TRP A 55 -9.83 -12.00 0.88
C TRP A 55 -9.93 -11.46 2.31
N TYR A 56 -9.51 -10.21 2.55
CA TYR A 56 -9.64 -9.60 3.88
C TYR A 56 -11.10 -9.49 4.33
N LYS A 57 -12.02 -9.18 3.41
CA LYS A 57 -13.46 -9.14 3.70
C LYS A 57 -14.01 -10.53 4.00
N ASP A 58 -13.61 -11.56 3.25
CA ASP A 58 -13.98 -12.95 3.50
C ASP A 58 -13.54 -13.41 4.91
N LYS A 59 -12.34 -13.02 5.34
CA LYS A 59 -11.83 -13.32 6.69
C LYS A 59 -12.43 -12.47 7.82
N GLY A 60 -13.24 -11.47 7.50
CA GLY A 60 -13.78 -10.52 8.48
C GLY A 60 -12.69 -9.65 9.12
N TRP A 61 -11.57 -9.44 8.43
CA TRP A 61 -10.47 -8.59 8.89
C TRP A 61 -10.64 -7.13 8.43
N LEU A 62 -11.51 -6.91 7.46
CA LEU A 62 -12.05 -5.62 7.01
C LEU A 62 -13.57 -5.71 6.94
#